data_AF-A0A7V1F5P3-F1
#
_entry.id   AF-A0A7V1F5P3-F1
#
_cell.length_a   1.000
_cell.length_b   1.000
_cell.length_c   1.000
_cell.angle_alpha   90.00
_cell.angle_beta   90.00
_cell.angle_gamma   90.00
#
_symmetry.space_group_name_H-M   'P 1'
#
loop_
_entity.id
_entity.type
_entity.pdbx_description
1 polymer ?
#
loop_
_entity_poly.entity_id
_entity_poly.type
_entity_poly.pdbx_seq_one_letter_code
_entity_poly.pdbx_strand_id
1 'polypeptide(L)'
;QSARAFSHASTVIFEALMRWARRRHPDKGPGWIKKKYFTLTGRKWVFSCKSKQQKGKYKIHELLKPSEAKLYRYIKIKGKANPFNPEYREYFQMRRLL
;
A
#
# COMPACT_ATOMS: atom_id res chain seq x y z
N GLN A 1 2.02 -7.91 12.16
CA GLN A 1 0.89 -7.00 11.90
C GLN A 1 -0.12 -7.76 11.03
N SER A 2 -1.41 -7.74 11.36
CA SER A 2 -2.42 -8.63 10.77
C SER A 2 -3.01 -8.05 9.48
N ALA A 3 -3.30 -8.89 8.49
CA ALA A 3 -3.93 -8.49 7.22
C ALA A 3 -5.26 -7.72 7.45
N ARG A 4 -5.97 -8.02 8.54
CA ARG A 4 -7.18 -7.31 8.96
C ARG A 4 -6.96 -5.83 9.25
N ALA A 5 -5.85 -5.47 9.91
CA ALA A 5 -5.55 -4.07 10.22
C ALA A 5 -5.29 -3.26 8.93
N PHE A 6 -4.55 -3.83 7.98
CA PHE A 6 -4.32 -3.20 6.68
C PHE A 6 -5.59 -3.09 5.83
N SER A 7 -6.45 -4.10 5.87
CA SER A 7 -7.77 -4.03 5.22
C SER A 7 -8.63 -2.90 5.82
N HIS A 8 -8.67 -2.80 7.16
CA HIS A 8 -9.38 -1.73 7.84
C HIS A 8 -8.83 -0.34 7.47
N ALA A 9 -7.49 -0.18 7.45
CA ALA A 9 -6.86 1.05 7.02
C ALA A 9 -7.22 1.42 5.57
N SER A 10 -7.22 0.46 4.64
CA SER A 10 -7.68 0.68 3.26
C SER A 10 -9.11 1.23 3.21
N THR A 11 -10.03 0.70 4.02
CA THR A 11 -11.42 1.18 4.10
C THR A 11 -11.51 2.61 4.62
N VAL A 12 -10.83 2.91 5.74
CA VAL A 12 -10.84 4.26 6.34
C VAL A 12 -10.27 5.30 5.36
N ILE A 13 -9.17 4.97 4.68
CA ILE A 13 -8.56 5.82 3.65
C ILE A 13 -9.55 6.05 2.50
N PHE A 14 -10.20 5.00 2.01
CA PHE A 14 -11.18 5.10 0.95
C PHE A 14 -12.34 6.04 1.32
N GLU A 15 -12.91 5.89 2.52
CA GLU A 15 -14.00 6.74 3.00
C GLU A 15 -13.59 8.20 3.15
N ALA A 16 -12.38 8.45 3.68
CA ALA A 16 -11.84 9.79 3.82
C ALA A 16 -11.66 10.47 2.44
N LEU A 17 -11.15 9.74 1.45
CA LEU A 17 -11.00 10.23 0.08
C LEU A 17 -12.34 10.46 -0.61
N MET A 18 -13.33 9.59 -0.40
CA MET A 18 -14.67 9.77 -0.95
C MET A 18 -15.35 11.01 -0.36
N ARG A 19 -15.25 11.22 0.96
CA ARG A 19 -15.74 12.42 1.63
C ARG A 19 -15.05 13.68 1.14
N TRP A 20 -13.72 13.65 1.00
CA TRP A 20 -12.95 14.75 0.42
C TRP A 20 -13.39 15.07 -1.01
N ALA A 21 -13.55 14.06 -1.87
CA ALA A 21 -13.93 14.27 -3.26
C ALA A 21 -15.35 14.84 -3.39
N ARG A 22 -16.30 14.39 -2.55
CA ARG A 22 -17.66 14.96 -2.48
C ARG A 22 -17.63 16.44 -2.06
N ARG A 23 -16.84 16.78 -1.04
CA ARG A 23 -16.69 18.18 -0.60
C ARG A 23 -16.00 19.06 -1.64
N ARG A 24 -15.03 18.51 -2.38
CA ARG A 24 -14.31 19.23 -3.44
C ARG A 24 -15.16 19.50 -4.67
N HIS A 25 -16.13 18.64 -4.96
CA HIS A 25 -17.00 18.73 -6.15
C HIS A 25 -18.47 18.63 -5.73
N PRO A 26 -19.02 19.67 -5.08
CA PRO A 26 -20.38 19.65 -4.53
C PRO A 26 -21.45 19.51 -5.62
N ASP A 27 -21.16 19.94 -6.85
CA ASP A 27 -22.03 19.87 -8.02
C ASP A 27 -21.94 18.54 -8.77
N LYS A 28 -21.05 17.62 -8.36
CA LYS A 28 -20.80 16.35 -9.07
C LYS A 28 -21.28 15.16 -8.25
N GLY A 29 -22.06 14.31 -8.90
CA GLY A 29 -22.57 13.09 -8.29
C GLY A 29 -21.47 12.03 -8.00
N PRO A 30 -21.78 11.02 -7.16
CA PRO A 30 -20.85 9.94 -6.81
C PRO A 30 -20.29 9.17 -8.01
N GLY A 31 -21.09 8.99 -9.06
CA GLY A 31 -20.65 8.32 -10.30
C GLY A 31 -19.52 9.07 -11.02
N TRP A 32 -19.62 10.41 -11.05
CA TRP A 32 -18.56 11.26 -11.63
C TRP A 32 -17.29 11.20 -10.77
N ILE A 33 -17.42 11.25 -9.44
CA ILE A 33 -16.30 11.12 -8.51
C ILE A 33 -15.57 9.78 -8.72
N LYS A 34 -16.33 8.69 -8.84
CA LYS A 34 -15.78 7.36 -9.14
C LYS A 34 -15.00 7.36 -10.45
N LYS A 35 -15.60 7.90 -11.52
CA LYS A 35 -14.95 7.98 -12.84
C LYS A 35 -13.66 8.80 -12.82
N LYS A 36 -13.65 9.92 -12.07
CA LYS A 36 -12.52 10.84 -12.00
C LYS A 36 -11.36 10.31 -11.17
N TYR A 37 -11.64 9.72 -10.01
CA TYR A 37 -10.62 9.39 -9.01
C TYR A 37 -10.36 7.89 -8.83
N PHE A 38 -11.32 7.01 -9.13
CA PHE A 38 -11.24 5.58 -8.72
C PHE A 38 -11.20 4.57 -9.87
N THR A 39 -11.18 5.04 -11.12
CA THR A 39 -11.14 4.18 -12.32
C THR A 39 -10.18 4.69 -13.40
N LEU A 40 -9.39 5.72 -13.13
CA LEU A 40 -8.59 6.41 -14.13
C LEU A 40 -7.56 5.50 -14.82
N THR A 41 -7.07 4.49 -14.11
CA THR A 41 -6.01 3.58 -14.56
C THR A 41 -6.52 2.18 -14.90
N GLY A 42 -7.84 2.01 -15.01
CA GLY A 42 -8.47 0.70 -15.25
C GLY A 42 -8.56 -0.20 -14.01
N ARG A 43 -7.79 0.08 -12.95
CA ARG A 43 -7.90 -0.62 -11.66
C ARG A 43 -9.14 -0.12 -10.91
N LYS A 44 -9.98 -1.05 -10.46
CA LYS A 44 -11.20 -0.73 -9.70
C LYS A 44 -10.85 -0.29 -8.28
N TRP A 45 -11.46 0.80 -7.84
CA TRP A 45 -11.38 1.32 -6.46
C TRP A 45 -9.96 1.67 -6.02
N VAL A 46 -9.09 2.06 -6.96
CA VAL A 46 -7.76 2.61 -6.67
C VAL A 46 -7.82 4.11 -6.86
N PHE A 47 -7.54 4.86 -5.79
CA PHE A 47 -7.50 6.31 -5.91
C PHE A 47 -6.35 6.73 -6.82
N SER A 48 -6.62 7.64 -7.73
CA SER A 48 -5.67 8.10 -8.74
C SER A 48 -5.88 9.57 -9.07
N CYS A 49 -4.80 10.27 -9.37
CA CYS A 49 -4.83 11.68 -9.74
C CYS A 49 -3.85 11.98 -10.88
N LYS A 50 -4.21 12.95 -11.73
CA LYS A 50 -3.33 13.47 -12.78
C LYS A 50 -2.56 14.67 -12.23
N SER A 51 -1.25 14.67 -12.42
CA SER A 51 -0.39 15.83 -12.20
C SER A 51 0.24 16.26 -13.52
N LYS A 52 0.39 17.57 -13.73
CA LYS A 52 1.07 18.12 -14.90
C LYS A 52 2.59 18.02 -14.67
N GLN A 53 3.31 17.42 -15.61
CA GLN A 53 4.76 17.44 -15.64
C GLN A 53 5.28 18.61 -16.49
N GLN A 54 6.57 18.93 -16.33
CA GLN A 54 7.28 19.77 -17.29
C GLN A 54 7.14 19.15 -18.70
N LYS A 55 7.02 20.02 -19.72
CA LYS A 55 6.74 19.68 -21.13
C LYS A 55 5.30 19.24 -21.45
N GLY A 56 4.31 19.61 -20.62
CA GLY A 56 2.88 19.45 -20.96
C GLY A 56 2.34 18.02 -20.88
N LYS A 57 3.17 17.05 -20.48
CA LYS A 57 2.75 15.67 -20.26
C LYS A 57 2.03 15.54 -18.91
N TYR A 58 1.09 14.61 -18.82
CA TYR A 58 0.41 14.27 -17.57
C TYR A 58 0.97 12.98 -17.01
N LYS A 59 1.31 12.97 -15.72
CA LYS A 59 1.62 11.76 -14.96
C LYS A 59 0.43 11.39 -14.09
N ILE A 60 0.02 10.13 -14.17
CA ILE A 60 -0.98 9.56 -13.26
C ILE A 60 -0.26 9.01 -12.04
N HIS A 61 -0.73 9.38 -10.86
CA HIS A 61 -0.31 8.80 -9.59
C HIS A 61 -1.43 7.90 -9.08
N GLU A 62 -1.07 6.71 -8.61
CA GLU A 62 -1.98 5.80 -7.92
C GLU A 62 -1.63 5.75 -6.44
N LEU A 63 -2.65 5.72 -5.59
CA LEU A 63 -2.46 5.43 -4.19
C LEU A 63 -2.36 3.92 -4.00
N LEU A 64 -1.21 3.44 -3.52
CA LEU A 64 -1.01 2.04 -3.14
C LEU A 64 -2.01 1.66 -2.05
N LYS A 65 -2.73 0.55 -2.22
CA LYS A 65 -3.60 0.01 -1.18
C LYS A 65 -2.76 -0.66 -0.09
N PRO A 66 -2.90 -0.26 1.18
CA PRO A 66 -2.18 -0.93 2.28
C PRO A 66 -2.44 -2.44 2.33
N SER A 67 -3.64 -2.88 1.95
CA SER A 67 -4.01 -4.30 1.85
C SER A 67 -3.26 -5.08 0.75
N GLU A 68 -2.71 -4.40 -0.26
CA GLU A 68 -1.90 -5.01 -1.32
C GLU A 68 -0.40 -5.02 -0.98
N ALA A 69 0.00 -4.32 0.08
CA ALA A 69 1.40 -4.33 0.51
C ALA A 69 1.81 -5.74 0.92
N LYS A 70 2.86 -6.27 0.26
CA LYS A 70 3.42 -7.58 0.62
C LYS A 70 3.92 -7.54 2.05
N LEU A 71 3.31 -8.32 2.92
CA LEU A 71 3.76 -8.49 4.29
C LEU A 71 4.83 -9.57 4.35
N TYR A 72 6.10 -9.16 4.26
CA TYR A 72 7.22 -10.06 4.54
C TYR A 72 7.34 -10.26 6.05
N ARG A 73 7.26 -11.51 6.49
CA ARG A 73 7.55 -11.87 7.90
C ARG A 73 9.00 -12.32 7.98
N TYR A 74 9.87 -11.43 8.42
CA TYR A 74 11.22 -11.84 8.79
C TYR A 74 11.16 -12.68 10.07
N ILE A 75 11.74 -13.88 10.01
CA ILE A 75 11.95 -14.71 11.20
C ILE A 75 12.94 -13.96 12.09
N LYS A 76 12.55 -13.67 13.33
CA LYS A 76 13.45 -13.00 14.29
C LYS A 76 14.69 -13.86 14.54
N ILE A 77 15.84 -13.20 14.66
CA ILE A 77 17.07 -13.89 15.09
C ILE A 77 16.90 -14.29 16.55
N LYS A 78 17.33 -15.50 16.91
CA LYS A 78 17.40 -15.95 18.31
C LYS A 78 18.31 -14.96 19.06
N GLY A 79 17.79 -14.27 20.08
CA GLY A 79 18.53 -13.19 20.75
C GLY A 79 19.86 -13.64 21.38
N LYS A 80 19.97 -14.90 21.80
CA LYS A 80 21.21 -15.51 22.32
C LYS A 80 22.17 -16.01 21.23
N ALA A 81 21.76 -16.03 19.96
CA ALA A 81 22.56 -16.59 18.89
C ALA A 81 23.72 -15.65 18.52
N ASN A 82 24.94 -16.15 18.71
CA ASN A 82 26.17 -15.46 18.32
C ASN A 82 26.77 -16.14 17.06
N PRO A 83 27.02 -15.41 15.96
CA PRO A 83 27.61 -15.95 14.72
C PRO A 83 28.97 -16.65 14.91
N PHE A 84 29.72 -16.29 15.95
CA PHE A 84 31.05 -16.81 16.24
C PHE A 84 31.04 -17.96 17.25
N ASN A 85 29.90 -18.24 17.90
CA ASN A 85 29.79 -19.38 18.80
C ASN A 85 29.47 -20.65 17.95
N PRO A 86 30.29 -21.71 18.04
CA PRO A 86 30.08 -22.97 17.31
C PRO A 86 28.66 -23.56 17.47
N GLU A 87 28.05 -23.39 18.64
CA GLU A 87 26.70 -23.89 18.96
C GLU A 87 25.61 -23.34 18.00
N TYR A 88 25.81 -22.13 17.47
CA TYR A 88 24.84 -21.50 16.55
C TYR A 88 25.24 -21.61 15.07
N ARG A 89 26.29 -22.36 14.73
CA ARG A 89 26.77 -22.50 13.35
C ARG A 89 25.68 -23.03 12.41
N GLU A 90 25.01 -24.12 12.80
CA GLU A 90 23.92 -24.72 12.02
C GLU A 90 22.72 -23.78 11.88
N TYR A 91 22.38 -23.06 12.96
CA TYR A 91 21.32 -22.07 12.95
C TYR A 91 21.56 -20.96 11.91
N PHE A 92 22.78 -20.41 11.83
CA PHE A 92 23.12 -19.39 10.84
C PHE A 92 23.34 -19.96 9.43
N GLN A 93 23.68 -21.25 9.29
CA GLN A 93 23.76 -21.92 7.99
C GLN A 93 22.38 -22.12 7.39
N MET A 94 21.40 -22.60 8.17
CA MET A 94 20.01 -22.73 7.74
C MET A 94 19.37 -21.39 7.38
N ARG A 95 19.71 -20.30 8.10
CA ARG A 95 19.20 -18.96 7.75
C ARG A 95 19.83 -18.34 6.51
N ARG A 96 20.97 -18.82 6.02
CA ARG A 96 21.55 -18.39 4.73
C ARG A 96 20.88 -19.06 3.53
N LEU A 97 20.22 -20.20 3.76
CA LEU A 97 19.53 -20.99 2.74
C LEU A 97 18.03 -20.62 2.61
N LEU A 98 17.53 -19.76 3.50
CA LEU A 98 16.19 -19.17 3.48
C LEU A 98 16.19 -17.83 2.72
#